data_AF-A0A1M3QE62-F1
#
_entry.id   AF-A0A1M3QE62-F1
#
_cell.length_a   1.000
_cell.length_b   1.000
_cell.length_c   1.000
_cell.angle_alpha   90.00
_cell.angle_beta   90.00
_cell.angle_gamma   90.00
#
_symmetry.space_group_name_H-M   'P 1'
#
loop_
_entity.id
_entity.type
_entity.pdbx_description
1 polymer ?
#
loop_
_entity_poly.entity_id
_entity_poly.type
_entity_poly.pdbx_seq_one_letter_code
_entity_poly.pdbx_strand_id
1 'polypeptide(L)'
;MLFRGDIDAENGRHARAETEEAFDAIAAFAASDPDKALVLCYVARLVADGFAVWDIFENGEIEVRFNSGEMFIFAETTVLRLA
;
A
#
# COMPACT_ATOMS: atom_id res chain seq x y z
N MET A 1 -15.97 35.93 1.66
CA MET A 1 -16.70 35.72 0.40
C MET A 1 -16.01 34.61 -0.37
N LEU A 2 -16.80 33.78 -1.04
CA LEU A 2 -16.53 32.44 -1.54
C LEU A 2 -15.33 32.33 -2.51
N PHE A 3 -14.42 31.38 -2.27
CA PHE A 3 -13.56 30.85 -3.33
C PHE A 3 -14.31 29.70 -4.01
N ARG A 4 -14.89 30.00 -5.18
CA ARG A 4 -15.33 29.02 -6.18
C ARG A 4 -14.19 28.90 -7.18
N GLY A 5 -13.62 27.71 -7.31
CA GLY A 5 -12.61 27.38 -8.33
C GLY A 5 -12.29 25.89 -8.27
N ASP A 6 -13.02 25.13 -9.09
CA ASP A 6 -12.82 23.76 -9.56
C ASP A 6 -12.06 22.76 -8.69
N ILE A 7 -12.83 21.86 -8.07
CA ILE A 7 -12.36 20.50 -7.78
C ILE A 7 -12.37 19.78 -9.14
N ASP A 8 -11.20 19.71 -9.75
CA ASP A 8 -10.92 18.97 -10.97
C ASP A 8 -11.41 17.52 -10.79
N ALA A 9 -12.51 17.17 -11.47
CA ALA A 9 -13.27 15.94 -11.27
C ALA A 9 -12.71 14.72 -12.02
N GLU A 10 -11.49 14.83 -12.57
CA GLU A 10 -10.89 13.79 -13.41
C GLU A 10 -9.86 12.90 -12.70
N ASN A 11 -9.23 13.37 -11.61
CA ASN A 11 -8.14 12.62 -10.96
C ASN A 11 -8.61 11.54 -9.96
N GLY A 12 -9.90 11.50 -9.61
CA GLY A 12 -10.43 10.56 -8.62
C GLY A 12 -10.57 9.11 -9.12
N ARG A 13 -10.62 8.90 -10.45
CA ARG A 13 -10.83 7.56 -11.01
C ARG A 13 -9.54 6.77 -11.14
N HIS A 14 -8.44 7.43 -11.49
CA HIS A 14 -7.12 6.80 -11.58
C HIS A 14 -6.59 6.42 -10.20
N ALA A 15 -6.56 7.34 -9.24
CA ALA A 15 -6.11 7.04 -7.88
C ALA A 15 -6.94 5.92 -7.22
N ARG A 16 -8.26 5.86 -7.51
CA ARG A 16 -9.13 4.81 -6.99
C ARG A 16 -8.91 3.46 -7.68
N ALA A 17 -8.71 3.45 -8.99
CA ALA A 17 -8.39 2.24 -9.75
C ALA A 17 -7.03 1.67 -9.34
N GLU A 18 -6.01 2.52 -9.20
CA GLU A 18 -4.68 2.14 -8.69
C GLU A 18 -4.78 1.59 -7.26
N THR A 19 -5.64 2.17 -6.43
CA THR A 19 -5.89 1.68 -5.08
C THR A 19 -6.64 0.33 -5.07
N GLU A 20 -7.66 0.15 -5.92
CA GLU A 20 -8.42 -1.10 -6.04
C GLU A 20 -7.55 -2.24 -6.62
N GLU A 21 -6.73 -1.97 -7.64
CA GLU A 21 -5.75 -2.92 -8.19
C GLU A 21 -4.65 -3.26 -7.17
N ALA A 22 -4.21 -2.26 -6.39
CA ALA A 22 -3.27 -2.50 -5.30
C ALA A 22 -3.86 -3.42 -4.23
N PHE A 23 -5.13 -3.23 -3.86
CA PHE A 23 -5.81 -4.12 -2.92
C PHE A 23 -6.01 -5.53 -3.47
N ASP A 24 -6.30 -5.69 -4.77
CA ASP A 24 -6.40 -7.01 -5.41
C ASP A 24 -5.04 -7.72 -5.48
N ALA A 25 -3.95 -7.00 -5.75
CA ALA A 25 -2.59 -7.54 -5.70
C ALA A 25 -2.21 -7.99 -4.28
N ILE A 26 -2.57 -7.20 -3.26
CA ILE A 26 -2.39 -7.58 -1.85
C ILE A 26 -3.22 -8.81 -1.52
N ALA A 27 -4.46 -8.91 -2.00
CA ALA A 27 -5.32 -10.06 -1.77
C ALA A 27 -4.77 -11.34 -2.44
N ALA A 28 -4.25 -11.22 -3.66
CA ALA A 28 -3.58 -12.31 -4.37
C ALA A 28 -2.30 -12.75 -3.66
N PHE A 29 -1.50 -11.80 -3.17
CA PHE A 29 -0.30 -12.08 -2.38
C PHE A 29 -0.64 -12.71 -1.03
N ALA A 30 -1.71 -12.27 -0.37
CA ALA A 30 -2.21 -12.85 0.87
C ALA A 30 -2.77 -14.28 0.68
N ALA A 31 -3.30 -14.60 -0.51
CA ALA A 31 -3.82 -15.93 -0.80
C ALA A 31 -2.72 -16.99 -0.93
N SER A 32 -1.49 -16.60 -1.28
CA SER A 32 -0.37 -17.54 -1.43
C SER A 32 0.28 -17.91 -0.09
N ASP A 33 0.23 -17.02 0.90
CA ASP A 33 0.84 -17.21 2.22
C ASP A 33 -0.04 -16.61 3.34
N PRO A 34 -0.70 -17.44 4.16
CA PRO A 34 -1.61 -16.96 5.20
C PRO A 34 -0.90 -16.25 6.36
N ASP A 35 0.38 -16.56 6.61
CA ASP A 35 1.15 -15.89 7.66
C ASP A 35 1.52 -14.48 7.20
N LYS A 36 1.91 -14.32 5.93
CA LYS A 36 2.14 -13.00 5.32
C LYS A 36 0.87 -12.19 5.17
N ALA A 37 -0.26 -12.81 4.86
CA ALA A 37 -1.56 -12.15 4.84
C ALA A 37 -1.86 -11.45 6.18
N LEU A 38 -1.51 -12.12 7.28
CA LEU A 38 -1.69 -11.58 8.62
C LEU A 38 -0.75 -10.40 8.88
N VAL A 39 0.51 -10.48 8.45
CA VAL A 39 1.45 -9.36 8.56
C VAL A 39 0.99 -8.15 7.73
N LEU A 40 0.54 -8.37 6.49
CA LEU A 40 0.01 -7.32 5.63
C LEU A 40 -1.27 -6.70 6.20
N CYS A 41 -2.12 -7.47 6.87
CA CYS A 41 -3.27 -6.91 7.62
C CYS A 41 -2.83 -5.93 8.72
N TYR A 42 -1.74 -6.24 9.45
CA TYR A 42 -1.20 -5.33 10.46
C TYR A 42 -0.54 -4.10 9.83
N VAL A 43 0.23 -4.28 8.75
CA VAL A 43 0.82 -3.17 7.99
C VAL A 43 -0.28 -2.26 7.44
N ALA A 44 -1.35 -2.81 6.88
CA ALA A 44 -2.48 -2.04 6.36
C ALA A 44 -3.11 -1.15 7.45
N ARG A 45 -3.22 -1.64 8.69
CA ARG A 45 -3.67 -0.82 9.82
C ARG A 45 -2.68 0.30 10.13
N LEU A 46 -1.38 0.01 10.13
CA LEU A 46 -0.34 1.02 10.35
C LEU A 46 -0.36 2.09 9.25
N VAL A 47 -0.64 1.72 8.01
CA VAL A 47 -0.82 2.66 6.89
C VAL A 47 -2.09 3.49 7.07
N ALA A 48 -3.22 2.86 7.44
CA ALA A 48 -4.49 3.55 7.69
C ALA A 48 -4.40 4.54 8.87
N ASP A 49 -3.63 4.18 9.90
CA ASP A 49 -3.36 5.03 11.07
C ASP A 49 -2.28 6.11 10.79
N GLY A 50 -1.68 6.11 9.59
CA GLY A 50 -0.70 7.10 9.15
C GLY A 50 0.72 6.91 9.68
N PHE A 51 1.04 5.74 10.24
CA PHE A 51 2.39 5.40 10.75
C PHE A 51 3.34 4.88 9.66
N ALA A 52 2.79 4.44 8.54
CA ALA A 52 3.55 3.93 7.40
C ALA A 52 2.87 4.32 6.08
N VAL A 53 3.63 4.21 5.00
CA VAL A 53 3.10 4.19 3.63
C VAL A 53 3.57 2.90 2.96
N TRP A 54 2.77 2.38 2.04
CA TRP A 54 3.18 1.27 1.19
C TRP A 54 3.16 1.67 -0.28
N ASP A 55 3.95 0.99 -1.08
CA ASP A 55 3.93 1.08 -2.54
C ASP A 55 3.99 -0.36 -3.08
N ILE A 56 3.22 -0.64 -4.12
CA ILE A 56 3.21 -1.96 -4.76
C ILE A 56 3.95 -1.85 -6.08
N PHE A 57 4.97 -2.69 -6.24
CA PHE A 57 5.75 -2.75 -7.46
C PHE A 57 5.04 -3.60 -8.53
N GLU A 58 5.39 -3.36 -9.80
CA GLU A 58 4.84 -4.14 -10.93
C GLU A 58 5.15 -5.65 -10.85
N ASN A 59 6.17 -6.02 -10.08
CA ASN A 59 6.54 -7.41 -9.81
C ASN A 59 5.68 -8.09 -8.71
N GLY A 60 4.74 -7.36 -8.10
CA GLY A 60 3.89 -7.83 -7.01
C GLY A 60 4.53 -7.76 -5.62
N GLU A 61 5.74 -7.19 -5.51
CA GLU A 61 6.37 -6.92 -4.21
C GLU A 61 5.78 -5.66 -3.58
N ILE A 62 5.75 -5.63 -2.24
CA ILE A 62 5.19 -4.51 -1.49
C ILE A 62 6.31 -3.84 -0.71
N GLU A 63 6.60 -2.58 -1.01
CA GLU A 63 7.45 -1.73 -0.19
C GLU A 63 6.63 -1.16 0.96
N VAL A 64 7.19 -1.14 2.16
CA VAL A 64 6.60 -0.50 3.33
C VAL A 64 7.62 0.44 3.92
N ARG A 65 7.29 1.73 4.00
CA ARG A 65 8.12 2.76 4.63
C ARG A 65 7.43 3.26 5.89
N PHE A 66 8.10 3.09 7.03
CA PHE A 66 7.64 3.60 8.30
C PHE A 66 8.10 5.04 8.50
N ASN A 67 7.32 5.81 9.26
CA ASN A 67 7.70 7.17 9.66
C ASN A 67 8.97 7.22 10.52
N SER A 68 9.37 6.08 11.12
CA SER A 68 10.66 5.92 11.81
C SER A 68 11.87 5.98 10.87
N GLY A 69 11.64 5.90 9.54
CA GLY A 69 12.68 5.77 8.53
C GLY A 69 13.02 4.32 8.19
N GLU A 70 12.42 3.35 8.88
CA GLU A 70 12.60 1.93 8.57
C GLU A 70 11.84 1.56 7.30
N MET A 71 12.46 0.70 6.50
CA MET A 71 11.94 0.31 5.20
C MET A 71 12.01 -1.20 5.03
N PHE A 72 10.92 -1.79 4.56
CA PHE A 72 10.78 -3.22 4.35
C PHE A 72 10.28 -3.52 2.94
N ILE A 73 10.75 -4.61 2.34
CA ILE A 73 10.21 -5.17 1.10
C ILE A 73 9.59 -6.53 1.42
N PHE A 74 8.33 -6.70 1.09
CA PHE A 74 7.61 -7.96 1.13
C PHE A 74 7.65 -8.57 -0.27
N ALA A 75 8.60 -9.48 -0.47
CA ALA A 75 8.71 -10.29 -1.67
C ALA A 75 7.91 -11.58 -1.55
N GLU A 76 7.70 -12.27 -2.67
CA GLU A 76 6.90 -13.50 -2.77
C GLU A 76 7.21 -14.51 -1.64
N THR A 77 8.48 -14.73 -1.31
CA THR A 77 8.92 -15.71 -0.31
C THR A 77 9.72 -15.12 0.85
N THR A 78 9.96 -13.81 0.86
CA THR A 78 10.87 -13.21 1.85
C THR A 78 10.43 -11.81 2.28
N VAL A 79 10.84 -11.40 3.47
CA VAL A 79 10.71 -10.01 3.94
C VAL A 79 12.12 -9.46 4.17
N LEU A 80 12.49 -8.41 3.45
CA LEU A 80 13.79 -7.77 3.54
C LEU A 80 13.67 -6.44 4.30
N ARG A 81 14.57 -6.18 5.25
CA ARG A 81 14.73 -4.87 5.89
C ARG A 81 15.87 -4.12 5.19
N LEU A 82 15.63 -2.89 4.75
CA LEU A 82 16.59 -2.12 3.95
C LEU A 82 17.43 -1.11 4.76
N ALA A 83 16.91 -0.56 5.87
CA ALA A 83 17.63 0.38 6.74
C ALA A 83 17.06 0.34 8.18
#